data_AF-A0A2W6IBN2-F1
#
_entry.id   AF-A0A2W6IBN2-F1
#
_cell.length_a   1.000
_cell.length_b   1.000
_cell.length_c   1.000
_cell.angle_alpha   90.00
_cell.angle_beta   90.00
_cell.angle_gamma   90.00
#
_symmetry.space_group_name_H-M   'P 1'
#
loop_
_entity.id
_entity.type
_entity.pdbx_description
1 polymer ?
#
loop_
_entity_poly.entity_id
_entity_poly.type
_entity_poly.pdbx_seq_one_letter_code
_entity_poly.pdbx_strand_id
1 'polypeptide(L)'
;MTSPSSLLRLSGLAAALLFVLAVLGFGAGLDGYAQARHPVALLGAHGVPHALAFNLLGFVLPGLLAGVVAECLRRRLPATAGWAPRVGSQMLLLAGLAFAAMGLLPLDVDDLHGPASQLHASAWMIWVLGFVAGTLLLGIFNVRQVHGRVQGGLLVACGVLAALAAFALQGLVPAPLAQRVAFACWALWLVVALPLSRPR
;
A
#
# COMPACT_ATOMS: atom_id res chain seq x y z
N MET A 1 7.08 -28.39 8.18
CA MET A 1 6.34 -27.45 9.07
C MET A 1 7.03 -26.10 8.97
N THR A 2 6.44 -25.14 8.25
CA THR A 2 7.01 -23.79 8.15
C THR A 2 6.94 -23.12 9.52
N SER A 3 8.07 -22.60 10.03
CA SER A 3 8.07 -21.81 11.26
C SER A 3 7.09 -20.64 11.10
N PRO A 4 6.30 -20.27 12.12
CA PRO A 4 5.42 -19.10 12.08
C PRO A 4 6.14 -17.81 11.63
N SER A 5 7.46 -17.75 11.79
CA SER A 5 8.31 -16.67 11.26
C SER A 5 8.37 -16.58 9.72
N SER A 6 8.32 -17.71 9.01
CA SER A 6 8.39 -17.77 7.54
C SER A 6 7.06 -17.38 6.89
N LEU A 7 5.95 -17.82 7.46
CA LEU A 7 4.60 -17.43 7.01
C LEU A 7 4.39 -15.91 7.14
N LEU A 8 4.83 -15.32 8.25
CA LEU A 8 4.81 -13.87 8.44
C LEU A 8 5.74 -13.14 7.48
N ARG A 9 6.90 -13.70 7.12
CA ARG A 9 7.79 -13.09 6.11
C ARG A 9 7.17 -13.11 4.72
N LEU A 10 6.33 -14.10 4.42
CA LEU A 10 5.66 -14.24 3.13
C LEU A 10 4.44 -13.32 3.00
N SER A 11 3.90 -12.77 4.09
CA SER A 11 2.68 -11.96 4.05
C SER A 11 2.81 -10.73 3.15
N GLY A 12 3.99 -10.08 3.14
CA GLY A 12 4.27 -8.95 2.27
C GLY A 12 4.33 -9.34 0.79
N LEU A 13 5.00 -10.45 0.46
CA LEU A 13 5.02 -10.97 -0.91
C LEU A 13 3.62 -11.40 -1.35
N ALA A 14 2.88 -12.09 -0.50
CA ALA A 14 1.50 -12.50 -0.77
C ALA A 14 0.60 -11.28 -0.99
N ALA A 15 0.70 -10.24 -0.17
CA ALA A 15 -0.07 -8.99 -0.34
C ALA A 15 0.22 -8.34 -1.70
N ALA A 16 1.51 -8.20 -2.05
CA ALA A 16 1.93 -7.60 -3.31
C ALA A 16 1.46 -8.42 -4.52
N LEU A 17 1.62 -9.75 -4.47
CA LEU A 17 1.18 -10.64 -5.56
C LEU A 17 -0.35 -10.64 -5.68
N LEU A 18 -1.09 -10.74 -4.58
CA LEU A 18 -2.55 -10.67 -4.60
C LEU A 18 -3.03 -9.36 -5.22
N PHE A 19 -2.46 -8.23 -4.80
CA PHE A 19 -2.79 -6.93 -5.37
C PHE A 19 -2.50 -6.88 -6.88
N VAL A 20 -1.28 -7.21 -7.29
CA VAL A 20 -0.86 -7.12 -8.70
C VAL A 20 -1.67 -8.07 -9.57
N LEU A 21 -1.88 -9.31 -9.14
CA LEU A 21 -2.65 -10.29 -9.89
C LEU A 21 -4.13 -9.94 -9.95
N ALA A 22 -4.71 -9.37 -8.88
CA ALA A 22 -6.08 -8.86 -8.92
C ALA A 22 -6.21 -7.71 -9.92
N VAL A 23 -5.31 -6.72 -9.88
CA VAL A 23 -5.35 -5.59 -10.83
C VAL A 23 -5.18 -6.04 -12.28
N LEU A 24 -4.25 -6.97 -12.54
CA LEU A 24 -4.02 -7.49 -13.88
C LEU A 24 -5.17 -8.38 -14.36
N GLY A 25 -5.63 -9.31 -13.52
CA GLY A 25 -6.67 -10.28 -13.87
C GLY A 25 -8.03 -9.64 -14.08
N PHE A 26 -8.50 -8.83 -13.12
CA PHE A 26 -9.78 -8.13 -13.26
C PHE A 26 -9.72 -7.06 -14.34
N GLY A 27 -8.58 -6.39 -14.50
CA GLY A 27 -8.40 -5.43 -15.60
C GLY A 27 -8.38 -6.09 -16.98
N ALA A 28 -7.83 -7.29 -17.11
CA ALA A 28 -7.86 -8.03 -18.37
C ALA A 28 -9.25 -8.62 -18.68
N GLY A 29 -10.04 -8.92 -17.65
CA GLY A 29 -11.39 -9.46 -17.77
C GLY A 29 -12.51 -8.42 -17.93
N LEU A 30 -12.19 -7.12 -17.89
CA LEU A 30 -13.16 -6.04 -18.02
C LEU A 30 -13.04 -5.38 -19.40
N ASP A 31 -14.06 -5.55 -20.23
CA ASP A 31 -14.09 -4.98 -21.58
C ASP A 31 -13.93 -3.45 -21.56
N GLY A 32 -13.08 -2.94 -22.45
CA GLY A 32 -12.75 -1.52 -22.52
C GLY A 32 -11.78 -1.02 -21.44
N TYR A 33 -11.45 -1.83 -20.43
CA TYR A 33 -10.50 -1.43 -19.40
C TYR A 33 -9.06 -1.43 -19.91
N ALA A 34 -8.52 -0.24 -20.14
CA ALA A 34 -7.10 -0.03 -20.38
C ALA A 34 -6.36 0.35 -19.08
N GLN A 35 -5.39 -0.48 -18.66
CA GLN A 35 -4.59 -0.28 -17.44
C GLN A 35 -3.96 1.14 -17.37
N ALA A 36 -3.42 1.64 -18.49
CA ALA A 36 -2.77 2.96 -18.52
C ALA A 36 -3.75 4.15 -18.52
N ARG A 37 -5.05 3.93 -18.76
CA ARG A 37 -6.05 4.99 -18.95
C ARG A 37 -7.14 5.00 -17.87
N HIS A 38 -7.34 3.89 -17.17
CA HIS A 38 -8.36 3.78 -16.13
C HIS A 38 -7.73 3.61 -14.76
N PRO A 39 -8.29 4.27 -13.72
CA PRO A 39 -7.81 4.13 -12.35
C PRO A 39 -8.05 2.70 -11.87
N VAL A 40 -7.23 2.27 -10.91
CA VAL A 40 -7.36 0.92 -10.33
C VAL A 40 -8.68 0.76 -9.58
N ALA A 41 -9.14 1.81 -8.90
CA ALA A 41 -10.37 1.79 -8.11
C ALA A 41 -11.63 1.55 -8.97
N LEU A 42 -11.58 1.82 -10.28
CA LEU A 42 -12.68 1.50 -11.19
C LEU A 42 -13.03 0.01 -11.19
N LEU A 43 -12.05 -0.87 -11.04
CA LEU A 43 -12.28 -2.32 -11.00
C LEU A 43 -13.16 -2.77 -9.82
N GLY A 44 -13.26 -1.93 -8.79
CA GLY A 44 -14.07 -2.13 -7.59
C GLY A 44 -15.29 -1.22 -7.48
N ALA A 45 -15.56 -0.42 -8.52
CA ALA A 45 -16.64 0.54 -8.50
C ALA A 45 -18.03 -0.12 -8.55
N HIS A 46 -19.03 0.58 -8.04
CA HIS A 46 -20.42 0.12 -8.12
C HIS A 46 -20.83 -0.07 -9.58
N GLY A 47 -21.61 -1.12 -9.86
CA GLY A 47 -22.05 -1.47 -11.21
C GLY A 47 -21.00 -2.17 -12.09
N VAL A 48 -19.73 -2.26 -11.66
CA VAL A 48 -18.69 -2.96 -12.43
C VAL A 48 -18.76 -4.49 -12.21
N PRO A 49 -18.68 -5.31 -13.27
CA PRO A 49 -18.66 -6.76 -13.15
C PRO A 49 -17.60 -7.26 -12.17
N HIS A 50 -18.00 -8.17 -11.27
CA HIS A 50 -17.13 -8.75 -10.23
C HIS A 50 -16.46 -7.73 -9.28
N ALA A 51 -16.99 -6.51 -9.16
CA ALA A 51 -16.43 -5.46 -8.29
C ALA A 51 -16.19 -5.89 -6.84
N LEU A 52 -17.14 -6.63 -6.25
CA LEU A 52 -16.97 -7.15 -4.88
C LEU A 52 -15.75 -8.09 -4.77
N ALA A 53 -15.56 -8.98 -5.74
CA ALA A 53 -14.43 -9.89 -5.74
C ALA A 53 -13.10 -9.13 -5.91
N PHE A 54 -13.07 -8.11 -6.76
CA PHE A 54 -11.91 -7.21 -6.85
C PHE A 54 -11.67 -6.47 -5.54
N ASN A 55 -12.71 -5.91 -4.92
CA ASN A 55 -12.57 -5.18 -3.66
C ASN A 55 -12.00 -6.06 -2.54
N LEU A 56 -12.44 -7.32 -2.46
CA LEU A 56 -11.91 -8.27 -1.47
C LEU A 56 -10.46 -8.69 -1.76
N LEU A 57 -10.13 -9.05 -3.02
CA LEU A 57 -8.83 -9.59 -3.39
C LEU A 57 -7.76 -8.52 -3.68
N GLY A 58 -8.19 -7.37 -4.18
CA GLY A 58 -7.36 -6.25 -4.60
C GLY A 58 -7.25 -5.13 -3.57
N PHE A 59 -8.18 -5.00 -2.60
CA PHE A 59 -8.06 -3.99 -1.54
C PHE A 59 -8.04 -4.60 -0.14
N VAL A 60 -9.11 -5.29 0.27
CA VAL A 60 -9.26 -5.77 1.65
C VAL A 60 -8.12 -6.69 2.05
N LEU A 61 -7.91 -7.80 1.33
CA LEU A 61 -6.93 -8.81 1.72
C LEU A 61 -5.48 -8.27 1.66
N PRO A 62 -5.04 -7.58 0.59
CA PRO A 62 -3.71 -6.96 0.56
C PRO A 62 -3.51 -5.94 1.69
N GLY A 63 -4.52 -5.12 1.99
CA GLY A 63 -4.47 -4.13 3.07
C GLY A 63 -4.32 -4.76 4.45
N LEU A 64 -5.08 -5.83 4.73
CA LEU A 64 -4.96 -6.58 5.99
C LEU A 64 -3.58 -7.22 6.14
N LEU A 65 -3.07 -7.85 5.07
CA LEU A 65 -1.72 -8.42 5.07
C LEU A 65 -0.64 -7.34 5.23
N ALA A 66 -0.82 -6.15 4.65
CA ALA A 66 0.03 -5.00 4.88
C ALA A 66 0.00 -4.53 6.35
N GLY A 67 -1.18 -4.56 6.98
CA GLY A 67 -1.31 -4.31 8.42
C GLY A 67 -0.52 -5.31 9.26
N VAL A 68 -0.55 -6.60 8.90
CA VAL A 68 0.28 -7.63 9.54
C VAL A 68 1.78 -7.34 9.36
N VAL A 69 2.20 -6.93 8.16
CA VAL A 69 3.59 -6.51 7.90
C VAL A 69 3.99 -5.34 8.81
N ALA A 70 3.17 -4.29 8.89
CA ALA A 70 3.43 -3.12 9.71
C ALA A 70 3.51 -3.46 11.21
N GLU A 71 2.60 -4.30 11.70
CA GLU A 71 2.60 -4.77 13.09
C GLU A 71 3.84 -5.63 13.39
N CYS A 72 4.27 -6.47 12.46
CA CYS A 72 5.50 -7.23 12.60
C CYS A 72 6.73 -6.31 12.67
N LEU A 73 6.80 -5.28 11.84
CA LEU A 73 7.87 -4.28 11.90
C LEU A 73 7.85 -3.52 13.24
N ARG A 74 6.67 -3.14 13.72
CA ARG A 74 6.48 -2.47 15.01
C ARG A 74 7.01 -3.29 16.17
N ARG A 75 6.68 -4.59 16.21
CA ARG A 75 7.15 -5.52 17.27
C ARG A 75 8.66 -5.78 17.22
N ARG A 76 9.31 -5.57 16.07
CA ARG A 76 10.76 -5.70 15.90
C ARG A 76 11.54 -4.43 16.30
N LEU A 77 10.86 -3.34 16.65
CA LEU A 77 11.54 -2.12 17.10
C LEU A 77 12.20 -2.36 18.47
N PRO A 78 13.46 -1.92 18.67
CA PRO A 78 14.09 -1.95 19.99
C PRO A 78 13.27 -1.19 21.03
N ALA A 79 13.31 -1.63 22.29
CA ALA A 79 12.72 -0.88 23.40
C ALA A 79 13.28 0.55 23.49
N THR A 80 14.54 0.74 23.11
CA THR A 80 15.25 2.03 23.04
C THR A 80 14.94 2.85 21.78
N ALA A 81 14.11 2.36 20.87
CA ALA A 81 13.74 3.11 19.67
C ALA A 81 13.01 4.40 20.06
N GLY A 82 13.47 5.54 19.51
CA GLY A 82 12.83 6.83 19.72
C GLY A 82 11.43 6.93 19.12
N TRP A 83 10.81 8.12 19.23
CA TRP A 83 9.43 8.33 18.80
C TRP A 83 9.23 8.12 17.28
N ALA A 84 10.18 8.53 16.45
CA ALA A 84 10.04 8.53 14.99
C ALA A 84 9.74 7.13 14.40
N PRO A 85 10.52 6.06 14.66
CA PRO A 85 10.19 4.73 14.14
C PRO A 85 8.90 4.15 14.75
N ARG A 86 8.54 4.52 15.99
CA ARG A 86 7.29 4.08 16.62
C ARG A 86 6.08 4.69 15.90
N VAL A 87 6.08 6.00 15.69
CA VAL A 87 5.05 6.70 14.90
C VAL A 87 5.03 6.19 13.47
N GLY A 88 6.20 6.05 12.84
CA GLY A 88 6.30 5.53 11.47
C GLY A 88 5.64 4.16 11.31
N SER A 89 5.86 3.23 12.25
CA SER A 89 5.22 1.92 12.22
C SER A 89 3.70 1.97 12.40
N GLN A 90 3.18 2.89 13.22
CA GLN A 90 1.74 3.11 13.39
C GLN A 90 1.12 3.71 12.13
N MET A 91 1.82 4.64 11.46
CA MET A 91 1.37 5.20 10.18
C MET A 91 1.29 4.14 9.09
N LEU A 92 2.22 3.19 9.04
CA LEU A 92 2.16 2.06 8.11
C LEU A 92 1.00 1.10 8.43
N LEU A 93 0.71 0.88 9.72
CA LEU A 93 -0.45 0.08 10.14
C LEU A 93 -1.74 0.76 9.71
N LEU A 94 -1.88 2.06 10.00
CA LEU A 94 -3.00 2.88 9.56
C LEU A 94 -3.16 2.84 8.04
N ALA A 95 -2.05 2.93 7.29
CA ALA A 95 -2.07 2.83 5.84
C ALA A 95 -2.61 1.48 5.35
N GLY A 96 -2.16 0.36 5.94
CA GLY A 96 -2.69 -0.97 5.61
C GLY A 96 -4.20 -1.08 5.86
N LEU A 97 -4.67 -0.56 6.99
CA LEU A 97 -6.10 -0.52 7.33
C LEU A 97 -6.90 0.38 6.37
N ALA A 98 -6.39 1.55 6.03
CA ALA A 98 -7.04 2.45 5.07
C ALA A 98 -7.08 1.84 3.66
N PHE A 99 -6.04 1.10 3.27
CA PHE A 99 -6.04 0.34 2.02
C PHE A 99 -7.13 -0.72 1.99
N ALA A 100 -7.29 -1.46 3.10
CA ALA A 100 -8.37 -2.43 3.23
C ALA A 100 -9.74 -1.74 3.20
N ALA A 101 -9.86 -0.57 3.84
CA ALA A 101 -11.09 0.21 3.86
C ALA A 101 -11.54 0.65 2.46
N MET A 102 -10.62 0.91 1.52
CA MET A 102 -11.01 1.21 0.12
C MET A 102 -11.84 0.09 -0.53
N GLY A 103 -11.65 -1.17 -0.14
CA GLY A 103 -12.47 -2.29 -0.63
C GLY A 103 -13.82 -2.42 0.09
N LEU A 104 -14.00 -1.76 1.22
CA LEU A 104 -15.26 -1.74 1.97
C LEU A 104 -16.10 -0.51 1.67
N LEU A 105 -15.44 0.60 1.32
CA LEU A 105 -16.06 1.88 1.04
C LEU A 105 -16.41 1.99 -0.45
N PRO A 106 -17.70 2.18 -0.78
CA PRO A 106 -18.16 2.18 -2.16
C PRO A 106 -17.56 3.35 -2.96
N LEU A 107 -17.23 3.07 -4.22
CA LEU A 107 -16.90 4.08 -5.21
C LEU A 107 -18.03 4.11 -6.24
N ASP A 108 -18.70 5.24 -6.36
CA ASP A 108 -19.71 5.50 -7.38
C ASP A 108 -19.10 6.31 -8.51
N VAL A 109 -19.09 5.74 -9.72
CA VAL A 109 -18.52 6.38 -10.91
C VAL A 109 -19.45 7.44 -11.48
N ASP A 110 -20.76 7.34 -11.23
CA ASP A 110 -21.76 8.29 -11.70
C ASP A 110 -21.87 9.49 -10.74
N ASP A 111 -21.48 9.31 -9.47
CA ASP A 111 -21.40 10.37 -8.47
C ASP A 111 -20.06 10.37 -7.70
N LEU A 112 -19.02 10.90 -8.35
CA LEU A 112 -17.69 11.03 -7.76
C LEU A 112 -17.62 12.02 -6.59
N HIS A 113 -18.62 12.88 -6.41
CA HIS A 113 -18.67 13.89 -5.35
C HIS A 113 -19.64 13.53 -4.23
N GLY A 114 -20.41 12.46 -4.41
CA GLY A 114 -21.30 11.91 -3.41
C GLY A 114 -20.59 11.44 -2.14
N PRO A 115 -21.31 11.34 -1.01
CA PRO A 115 -20.73 10.96 0.28
C PRO A 115 -19.98 9.62 0.25
N ALA A 116 -20.49 8.64 -0.51
CA ALA A 116 -19.88 7.33 -0.70
C ALA A 116 -18.47 7.44 -1.32
N SER A 117 -18.37 8.08 -2.49
CA SER A 117 -17.12 8.29 -3.23
C SER A 117 -16.11 9.12 -2.43
N GLN A 118 -16.56 10.08 -1.63
CA GLN A 118 -15.69 10.85 -0.73
C GLN A 118 -15.08 9.99 0.39
N LEU A 119 -15.82 9.02 0.94
CA LEU A 119 -15.26 8.10 1.94
C LEU A 119 -14.17 7.22 1.32
N HIS A 120 -14.41 6.68 0.12
CA HIS A 120 -13.40 5.93 -0.63
C HIS A 120 -12.15 6.79 -0.90
N ALA A 121 -12.33 8.01 -1.41
CA ALA A 121 -11.24 8.96 -1.66
C ALA A 121 -10.48 9.34 -0.37
N SER A 122 -11.18 9.44 0.76
CA SER A 122 -10.56 9.68 2.07
C SER A 122 -9.70 8.51 2.52
N ALA A 123 -10.17 7.26 2.33
CA ALA A 123 -9.38 6.08 2.62
C ALA A 123 -8.11 6.00 1.74
N TRP A 124 -8.22 6.35 0.46
CA TRP A 124 -7.08 6.52 -0.43
C TRP A 124 -6.07 7.55 0.11
N MET A 125 -6.56 8.73 0.54
CA MET A 125 -5.71 9.79 1.10
C MET A 125 -5.00 9.35 2.38
N ILE A 126 -5.72 8.70 3.30
CA ILE A 126 -5.13 8.17 4.55
C ILE A 126 -4.08 7.11 4.24
N TRP A 127 -4.34 6.21 3.28
CA TRP A 127 -3.36 5.20 2.87
C TRP A 127 -2.08 5.84 2.38
N VAL A 128 -2.15 6.77 1.42
CA VAL A 128 -0.94 7.33 0.81
C VAL A 128 -0.16 8.20 1.80
N LEU A 129 -0.85 9.02 2.61
CA LEU A 129 -0.18 9.85 3.61
C LEU A 129 0.46 8.99 4.71
N GLY A 130 -0.26 7.99 5.21
CA GLY A 130 0.28 7.05 6.20
C GLY A 130 1.46 6.25 5.67
N PHE A 131 1.39 5.83 4.40
CA PHE A 131 2.48 5.11 3.74
C PHE A 131 3.73 6.00 3.57
N VAL A 132 3.56 7.21 3.04
CA VAL A 132 4.66 8.18 2.86
C VAL A 132 5.28 8.54 4.21
N ALA A 133 4.49 8.98 5.18
CA ALA A 133 5.01 9.36 6.49
C ALA A 133 5.68 8.16 7.19
N GLY A 134 5.04 6.99 7.12
CA GLY A 134 5.52 5.77 7.74
C GLY A 134 6.85 5.28 7.19
N THR A 135 6.97 5.23 5.86
CA THR A 135 8.21 4.80 5.18
C THR A 135 9.33 5.81 5.34
N LEU A 136 9.05 7.11 5.32
CA LEU A 136 10.07 8.15 5.55
C LEU A 136 10.61 8.10 6.98
N LEU A 137 9.74 8.05 7.99
CA LEU A 137 10.17 8.02 9.40
C LEU A 137 11.01 6.76 9.72
N LEU A 138 10.55 5.58 9.29
CA LEU A 138 11.29 4.33 9.48
C LEU A 138 12.55 4.25 8.61
N GLY A 139 12.48 4.77 7.39
CA GLY A 139 13.58 4.79 6.44
C GLY A 139 14.73 5.66 6.93
N ILE A 140 14.44 6.90 7.33
CA ILE A 140 15.41 7.86 7.90
C ILE A 140 16.03 7.31 9.20
N PHE A 141 15.23 6.64 10.04
CA PHE A 141 15.76 5.96 11.22
C PHE A 141 16.75 4.84 10.83
N ASN A 142 16.39 3.99 9.87
CA ASN A 142 17.20 2.84 9.47
C ASN A 142 18.47 3.22 8.70
N VAL A 143 18.48 4.30 7.91
CA VAL A 143 19.72 4.75 7.21
C VAL A 143 20.82 5.18 8.17
N ARG A 144 20.47 5.58 9.39
CA ARG A 144 21.44 5.93 10.43
C ARG A 144 22.03 4.71 11.13
N GLN A 145 21.46 3.52 10.91
CA GLN A 145 21.92 2.28 11.52
C GLN A 145 22.94 1.57 10.61
N VAL A 146 24.05 1.09 11.18
CA VAL A 146 25.14 0.41 10.44
C VAL A 146 24.62 -0.72 9.55
N HIS A 147 23.71 -1.55 10.07
CA HIS A 147 23.14 -2.69 9.36
C HIS A 147 21.81 -2.38 8.64
N GLY A 148 21.30 -1.15 8.75
CA GLY A 148 19.99 -0.75 8.24
C GLY A 148 20.02 0.14 6.99
N ARG A 149 21.22 0.51 6.48
CA ARG A 149 21.36 1.51 5.41
C ARG A 149 20.59 1.18 4.13
N VAL A 150 20.76 -0.03 3.60
CA VAL A 150 20.11 -0.46 2.35
C VAL A 150 18.59 -0.46 2.51
N GLN A 151 18.10 -1.07 3.59
CA GLN A 151 16.67 -1.09 3.89
C GLN A 151 16.13 0.34 4.07
N GLY A 152 16.82 1.17 4.83
CA GLY A 152 16.44 2.54 5.09
C GLY A 152 16.35 3.37 3.80
N GLY A 153 17.35 3.25 2.93
CA GLY A 153 17.39 3.95 1.65
C GLY A 153 16.23 3.53 0.74
N LEU A 154 15.93 2.23 0.69
CA LEU A 154 14.81 1.70 -0.08
C LEU A 154 13.45 2.19 0.44
N LEU A 155 13.27 2.24 1.77
CA LEU A 155 12.07 2.80 2.40
C LEU A 155 11.90 4.28 2.07
N VAL A 156 12.98 5.06 2.19
CA VAL A 156 12.96 6.49 1.80
C VAL A 156 12.62 6.64 0.32
N ALA A 157 13.26 5.86 -0.56
CA ALA A 157 12.98 5.91 -2.00
C ALA A 157 11.52 5.59 -2.31
N CYS A 158 10.96 4.53 -1.72
CA CYS A 158 9.54 4.18 -1.90
C CYS A 158 8.61 5.29 -1.40
N GLY A 159 8.90 5.89 -0.24
CA GLY A 159 8.12 6.99 0.32
C GLY A 159 8.16 8.27 -0.53
N VAL A 160 9.36 8.68 -0.95
CA VAL A 160 9.53 9.88 -1.80
C VAL A 160 8.87 9.67 -3.16
N LEU A 161 9.12 8.53 -3.82
CA LEU A 161 8.53 8.25 -5.13
C LEU A 161 7.00 8.14 -5.05
N ALA A 162 6.45 7.52 -4.00
CA ALA A 162 5.00 7.50 -3.79
C ALA A 162 4.42 8.89 -3.55
N ALA A 163 5.10 9.75 -2.79
CA ALA A 163 4.67 11.13 -2.57
C ALA A 163 4.68 11.95 -3.87
N LEU A 164 5.76 11.85 -4.65
CA LEU A 164 5.85 12.51 -5.95
C LEU A 164 4.76 12.01 -6.90
N ALA A 165 4.56 10.70 -6.97
CA ALA A 165 3.54 10.10 -7.79
C ALA A 165 2.12 10.54 -7.39
N ALA A 166 1.82 10.57 -6.09
CA ALA A 166 0.50 10.91 -5.61
C ALA A 166 0.16 12.41 -5.75
N PHE A 167 1.15 13.29 -5.54
CA PHE A 167 0.89 14.73 -5.35
C PHE A 167 1.56 15.65 -6.37
N ALA A 168 2.70 15.25 -6.96
CA ALA A 168 3.47 16.13 -7.85
C ALA A 168 3.33 15.76 -9.33
N LEU A 169 3.09 14.49 -9.65
CA LEU A 169 2.94 14.03 -11.03
C LEU A 169 1.52 14.20 -11.59
N GLN A 170 0.57 14.60 -10.75
CA GLN A 170 -0.80 14.92 -11.17
C GLN A 170 -0.76 16.09 -12.16
N GLY A 171 -1.09 15.84 -13.43
CA GLY A 171 -1.06 16.83 -14.51
C GLY A 171 0.21 16.81 -15.37
N LEU A 172 1.27 16.11 -14.97
CA LEU A 172 2.47 15.87 -15.79
C LEU A 172 2.37 14.55 -16.57
N VAL A 173 1.70 13.57 -15.98
CA VAL A 173 1.40 12.27 -16.60
C VAL A 173 -0.08 11.95 -16.39
N PRO A 174 -0.65 11.02 -17.18
CA PRO A 174 -1.99 10.50 -16.91
C PRO A 174 -2.14 10.05 -15.45
N ALA A 175 -3.16 10.55 -14.76
CA ALA A 175 -3.39 10.26 -13.34
C ALA A 175 -3.39 8.75 -13.01
N PRO A 176 -3.95 7.84 -13.84
CA PRO A 176 -3.87 6.40 -13.60
C PRO A 176 -2.44 5.85 -13.62
N LEU A 177 -1.53 6.43 -14.41
CA LEU A 177 -0.13 6.02 -14.42
C LEU A 177 0.58 6.50 -13.15
N ALA A 178 0.36 7.75 -12.74
CA ALA A 178 0.87 8.28 -11.48
C ALA A 178 0.40 7.42 -10.30
N GLN A 179 -0.90 7.06 -10.29
CA GLN A 179 -1.49 6.16 -9.29
C GLN A 179 -0.75 4.81 -9.21
N ARG A 180 -0.45 4.19 -10.36
CA ARG A 180 0.26 2.91 -10.43
C ARG A 180 1.68 2.98 -9.94
N VAL A 181 2.37 4.11 -10.12
CA VAL A 181 3.71 4.30 -9.54
C VAL A 181 3.64 4.29 -8.01
N ALA A 182 2.65 4.95 -7.40
CA ALA A 182 2.44 4.91 -5.95
C ALA A 182 2.16 3.48 -5.46
N PHE A 183 1.26 2.76 -6.14
CA PHE A 183 1.01 1.34 -5.84
C PHE A 183 2.24 0.44 -6.02
N ALA A 184 3.05 0.67 -7.05
CA ALA A 184 4.27 -0.10 -7.30
C ALA A 184 5.30 0.12 -6.19
N CYS A 185 5.45 1.37 -5.71
CA CYS A 185 6.29 1.68 -4.56
C CYS A 185 5.80 0.97 -3.28
N TRP A 186 4.48 0.94 -3.07
CA TRP A 186 3.86 0.22 -1.96
C TRP A 186 4.04 -1.30 -2.05
N ALA A 187 3.84 -1.88 -3.23
CA ALA A 187 4.05 -3.30 -3.49
C ALA A 187 5.52 -3.71 -3.31
N LEU A 188 6.46 -2.89 -3.81
CA LEU A 188 7.90 -3.10 -3.59
C LEU A 188 8.22 -3.05 -2.09
N TRP A 189 7.70 -2.06 -1.36
CA TRP A 189 7.86 -1.99 0.08
C TRP A 189 7.34 -3.24 0.78
N LEU A 190 6.16 -3.75 0.42
CA LEU A 190 5.60 -4.98 0.98
C LEU A 190 6.54 -6.18 0.81
N VAL A 191 7.12 -6.34 -0.38
CA VAL A 191 8.04 -7.45 -0.68
C VAL A 191 9.32 -7.36 0.15
N VAL A 192 9.87 -6.17 0.34
CA VAL A 192 11.23 -5.98 0.88
C VAL A 192 11.26 -5.65 2.37
N ALA A 193 10.16 -5.14 2.95
CA ALA A 193 10.17 -4.60 4.30
C ALA A 193 10.51 -5.64 5.37
N LEU A 194 9.89 -6.83 5.33
CA LEU A 194 10.18 -7.89 6.29
C LEU A 194 11.47 -8.66 6.00
N PRO A 195 11.80 -9.06 4.75
CA PRO A 195 13.03 -9.77 4.45
C PRO A 195 14.30 -8.99 4.79
N LEU A 196 14.28 -7.67 4.55
CA LEU A 196 15.41 -6.81 4.89
C LEU A 196 15.42 -6.40 6.36
N SER A 197 14.26 -6.46 7.05
CA SER A 197 14.22 -6.28 8.50
C SER A 197 14.86 -7.47 9.20
N ARG A 198 16.03 -7.26 9.79
CA ARG A 198 16.67 -8.29 10.61
C ARG A 198 15.88 -8.44 11.92
N PRO A 199 15.40 -9.66 12.27
CA PRO A 199 15.00 -9.92 13.65
C PRO A 199 16.23 -9.69 14.53
N ARG A 200 16.02 -8.97 15.62
CA ARG A 200 17.04 -8.80 16.67
C ARG A 200 16.73 -9.77 17.78
#